data_AF-A0A3M1IP50-F1
#
_entry.id   AF-A0A3M1IP50-F1
#
_cell.length_a   1.000
_cell.length_b   1.000
_cell.length_c   1.000
_cell.angle_alpha   90.00
_cell.angle_beta   90.00
_cell.angle_gamma   90.00
#
_symmetry.space_group_name_H-M   'P 1'
#
loop_
_entity.id
_entity.type
_entity.pdbx_description
1 polymer ?
#
loop_
_entity_poly.entity_id
_entity_poly.type
_entity_poly.pdbx_seq_one_letter_code
_entity_poly.pdbx_strand_id
1 'polypeptide(L)' 'MRHEPAPYAVHSERSRGRLHREPPSATRSPFQRDRDRILHSTSFRRLTYKTQVFVYH' A
#
# COMPACT_ATOMS: atom_id res chain seq x y z
N MET A 1 8.73 -21.55 -5.08
CA MET A 1 10.02 -20.87 -5.31
C MET A 1 9.95 -19.52 -4.63
N ARG A 2 10.68 -19.28 -3.54
CA ARG A 2 10.73 -17.92 -2.94
C ARG A 2 11.66 -17.11 -3.83
N HIS A 3 11.09 -16.19 -4.61
CA HIS A 3 11.91 -15.27 -5.38
C HIS A 3 12.48 -14.25 -4.38
N GLU A 4 13.78 -14.30 -4.18
CA GLU A 4 14.47 -13.28 -3.39
C GLU A 4 14.37 -11.93 -4.14
N PRO A 5 14.07 -10.82 -3.45
CA PRO A 5 14.07 -9.50 -4.07
C PRO A 5 15.45 -9.18 -4.65
N ALA A 6 15.49 -8.39 -5.72
CA ALA A 6 16.76 -7.89 -6.24
C ALA A 6 17.54 -7.12 -5.14
N PRO A 7 18.89 -7.05 -5.18
CA PRO A 7 19.69 -6.42 -4.13
C PRO A 7 19.36 -4.93 -3.87
N TYR A 8 18.79 -4.26 -4.87
CA TYR A 8 18.37 -2.86 -4.81
C TYR A 8 16.89 -2.69 -4.46
N ALA A 9 16.16 -3.76 -4.16
CA ALA A 9 14.75 -3.69 -3.81
C ALA A 9 14.53 -3.04 -2.43
N VAL A 10 13.37 -2.43 -2.25
CA VAL A 10 12.95 -1.92 -0.94
C VAL A 10 12.47 -3.10 -0.09
N HIS A 11 13.09 -3.27 1.08
CA HIS A 11 12.76 -4.31 2.05
C HIS A 11 11.84 -3.78 3.15
N SER A 12 10.73 -4.48 3.40
CA SER A 12 9.72 -4.03 4.38
C SER A 12 10.24 -4.04 5.82
N GLU A 13 11.20 -4.92 6.11
CA GLU A 13 11.91 -5.06 7.38
C GLU A 13 12.78 -3.83 7.68
N ARG A 14 13.20 -3.10 6.64
CA ARG A 14 14.01 -1.87 6.74
C ARG A 14 13.16 -0.60 6.62
N SER A 15 11.85 -0.70 6.79
CA SER A 15 10.96 0.46 6.80
C SER A 15 11.37 1.45 7.88
N ARG A 16 11.29 2.76 7.56
CA ARG A 16 11.53 3.85 8.54
C ARG A 16 10.41 3.98 9.59
N GLY A 17 9.37 3.15 9.50
CA GLY A 17 8.23 3.19 10.40
C GLY A 17 7.20 4.25 10.00
N ARG A 18 6.39 4.68 10.96
CA ARG A 18 5.25 5.60 10.77
C ARG A 18 5.46 6.85 11.62
N LEU A 19 4.91 7.98 11.16
CA LEU A 19 4.95 9.24 11.90
C LEU A 19 4.31 9.11 13.29
N HIS A 20 3.16 8.43 13.35
CA HIS A 20 2.52 8.05 14.60
C HIS A 20 2.86 6.60 14.94
N ARG A 21 3.27 6.34 16.18
CA ARG A 21 3.63 5.00 16.62
C ARG A 21 2.39 4.10 16.60
N GLU A 22 2.54 2.94 15.98
CA GLU A 22 1.48 1.93 15.88
C GLU A 22 2.08 0.55 16.13
N PRO A 23 1.36 -0.39 16.77
CA PRO A 23 1.84 -1.74 16.95
C PRO A 23 2.01 -2.46 15.59
N PRO A 24 2.95 -3.43 15.49
CA PRO A 24 3.09 -4.25 14.30
C PRO A 24 1.84 -5.11 14.07
N SER A 25 1.54 -5.43 12.81
CA SER A 25 0.49 -6.38 12.48
C SER A 25 1.02 -7.81 12.57
N ALA A 26 0.21 -8.74 13.10
CA ALA A 26 0.59 -10.15 13.20
C ALA A 26 0.69 -10.86 11.84
N THR A 27 -0.07 -10.41 10.84
CA THR A 27 -0.26 -11.15 9.57
C THR A 27 0.12 -10.35 8.33
N ARG A 28 0.43 -9.06 8.46
CA ARG A 28 0.71 -8.17 7.33
C ARG A 28 2.03 -7.44 7.51
N SER A 29 2.82 -7.38 6.45
CA SER A 29 3.96 -6.47 6.39
C SER A 29 3.49 -5.00 6.45
N PRO A 30 4.37 -4.05 6.83
CA PRO A 30 4.03 -2.63 6.85
C PRO A 30 3.40 -2.14 5.52
N PHE A 31 3.97 -2.57 4.38
CA PHE A 31 3.50 -2.17 3.05
C PHE A 31 2.20 -2.85 2.64
N GLN A 32 1.97 -4.10 3.04
CA GLN A 32 0.66 -4.75 2.86
C GLN A 32 -0.43 -4.01 3.63
N ARG A 33 -0.13 -3.56 4.85
CA ARG A 33 -1.06 -2.77 5.66
C ARG A 33 -1.35 -1.40 5.04
N ASP A 34 -0.35 -0.76 4.43
CA ASP A 34 -0.52 0.52 3.74
C ASP A 34 -1.39 0.39 2.49
N ARG A 35 -1.15 -0.66 1.69
CA ARG A 35 -2.01 -1.02 0.55
C ARG A 35 -3.47 -1.17 0.99
N ASP A 36 -3.72 -1.93 2.06
CA ASP A 36 -5.07 -2.15 2.55
C ASP A 36 -5.72 -0.83 3.01
N ARG A 37 -5.00 0.07 3.67
CA ARG A 37 -5.53 1.40 4.05
C ARG A 37 -5.91 2.25 2.85
N ILE A 38 -5.06 2.30 1.83
CA ILE A 38 -5.31 3.07 0.61
C ILE A 38 -6.54 2.50 -0.10
N LEU A 39 -6.58 1.18 -0.30
CA LEU A 39 -7.67 0.48 -0.99
C LEU A 39 -9.04 0.73 -0.33
N HIS A 40 -9.08 0.78 1.00
CA HIS A 40 -10.32 0.99 1.76
C HIS A 40 -10.58 2.48 2.10
N SER A 41 -9.80 3.42 1.57
CA SER A 41 -10.04 4.85 1.80
C SER A 41 -11.23 5.38 0.98
N THR A 42 -11.97 6.35 1.54
CA THR A 42 -13.05 7.03 0.82
C THR A 42 -12.57 7.72 -0.45
N SER A 43 -11.39 8.34 -0.40
CA SER A 43 -10.78 9.01 -1.55
C SER A 43 -10.50 8.04 -2.69
N PHE A 44 -9.94 6.85 -2.39
CA PHE A 44 -9.71 5.83 -3.41
C PHE A 44 -11.01 5.29 -4.01
N ARG A 45 -12.03 5.01 -3.20
CA ARG A 45 -13.36 4.58 -3.70
C ARG A 45 -14.01 5.61 -4.62
N ARG A 46 -13.81 6.91 -4.38
CA ARG A 46 -14.35 7.97 -5.22
C ARG A 46 -13.71 8.01 -6.61
N LEU A 47 -12.51 7.44 -6.78
CA LEU A 47 -11.84 7.39 -8.08
C LEU A 47 -12.64 6.58 -9.12
N THR A 48 -13.49 5.63 -8.70
CA THR A 48 -14.41 4.92 -9.61
C THR A 48 -15.36 5.87 -10.34
N TYR A 49 -15.67 7.03 -9.76
CA TYR A 49 -16.52 8.07 -10.35
C TYR A 49 -15.73 9.24 -10.93
N LYS A 50 -14.42 9.09 -11.08
CA LYS A 50 -13.53 10.06 -11.71
C LYS A 50 -12.94 9.44 -12.95
N THR A 51 -12.99 10.18 -14.04
CA THR A 51 -12.48 9.73 -15.33
C THR A 51 -11.02 10.09 -15.47
N GLN A 52 -10.25 9.23 -16.12
CA GLN A 52 -8.89 9.53 -16.53
C GLN A 52 -8.90 9.86 -18.02
N VAL A 53 -8.65 11.13 -18.37
CA VAL A 53 -8.53 11.68 -19.74
C VAL A 53 -9.81 11.59 -20.60
N PHE A 54 -10.62 10.53 -20.50
CA PHE A 54 -11.83 10.31 -21.29
C PHE A 54 -13.03 10.01 -20.40
N VAL A 55 -14.17 10.62 -20.71
CA VAL A 55 -15.43 10.38 -20.00
C VAL A 55 -16.01 9.04 -20.42
N TYR A 56 -16.42 8.21 -19.45
CA TYR A 56 -17.07 6.93 -19.74
C TYR A 56 -18.42 7.21 -20.43
N HIS A 57 -18.67 6.59 -21.58
CA HIS A 57 -19.95 6.65 -22.30
C HIS A 57 -20.86 5.48 -21.89
#